data_AF-A0A1H7X9E4-F1
#
_entry.id   AF-A0A1H7X9E4-F1
#
_cell.length_a   1.000
_cell.length_b   1.000
_cell.length_c   1.000
_cell.angle_alpha   90.00
_cell.angle_beta   90.00
_cell.angle_gamma   90.00
#
_symmetry.space_group_name_H-M   'P 1'
#
loop_
_entity.id
_entity.type
_entity.pdbx_description
1 polymer ?
#
loop_
_entity_poly.entity_id
_entity_poly.type
_entity_poly.pdbx_seq_one_letter_code
_entity_poly.pdbx_strand_id
1 'polypeptide(L)' 'MKKLGILFFGVFLITGCSEKIPQVNDENCKTENIAKIKDDLKRATFAEKCFTSGEVVNNPVRNKTY' A
#
# COMPACT_ATOMS: atom_id res chain seq x y z
N MET A 1 -44.12 -21.40 -26.25
CA MET A 1 -43.29 -20.21 -25.93
C MET A 1 -42.74 -20.37 -24.52
N LYS A 2 -41.43 -20.55 -24.35
CA LYS A 2 -40.78 -20.53 -23.03
C LYS A 2 -39.46 -19.78 -23.21
N LYS A 3 -39.50 -18.47 -22.94
CA LYS A 3 -38.30 -17.62 -22.92
C LYS A 3 -37.52 -18.00 -21.67
N LEU A 4 -36.51 -18.84 -21.84
CA LEU A 4 -35.58 -19.20 -20.78
C LEU A 4 -34.62 -18.01 -20.62
N GLY A 5 -34.88 -17.17 -19.62
CA GLY A 5 -34.09 -15.98 -19.33
C GLY A 5 -32.68 -16.37 -18.89
N ILE A 6 -31.68 -15.99 -19.67
CA ILE A 6 -30.28 -16.16 -19.34
C ILE A 6 -29.91 -15.04 -18.36
N LEU A 7 -29.86 -15.37 -17.06
CA LEU A 7 -29.21 -14.51 -16.08
C LEU A 7 -27.70 -14.69 -16.21
N PHE A 8 -27.04 -13.79 -16.92
CA PHE A 8 -25.60 -13.58 -16.83
C PHE A 8 -25.29 -12.93 -15.48
N PHE A 9 -25.23 -13.72 -14.40
CA PHE A 9 -24.49 -13.32 -13.21
C PHE A 9 -23.00 -13.41 -13.56
N GLY A 10 -22.49 -12.35 -14.18
CA GLY A 10 -21.06 -12.15 -14.37
C GLY A 10 -20.43 -11.98 -13.01
N VAL A 11 -20.01 -13.09 -12.39
CA VAL A 11 -19.10 -13.06 -11.26
C VAL A 11 -17.76 -12.60 -11.82
N PHE A 12 -17.55 -11.28 -11.83
CA PHE A 12 -16.22 -10.70 -11.90
C PHE A 12 -15.47 -11.20 -10.66
N LEU A 13 -14.82 -12.35 -10.79
CA LEU A 13 -13.75 -12.73 -9.88
C LEU A 13 -12.68 -11.67 -10.09
N ILE A 14 -12.73 -10.65 -9.23
CA ILE A 14 -11.65 -9.68 -9.08
C ILE A 14 -10.48 -10.52 -8.60
N THR A 15 -9.67 -11.01 -9.55
CA THR A 15 -8.39 -11.62 -9.25
C THR A 15 -7.58 -10.52 -8.60
N GLY A 16 -7.60 -10.47 -7.28
CA GLY A 16 -6.79 -9.55 -6.49
C GLY A 16 -5.35 -9.86 -6.83
N CYS A 17 -4.79 -9.13 -7.80
CA CYS A 17 -3.37 -9.12 -8.06
C CYS A 17 -2.73 -8.74 -6.72
N SER A 18 -2.22 -9.73 -6.00
CA SER A 18 -1.40 -9.48 -4.83
C SER A 18 -0.09 -8.89 -5.34
N GLU A 19 -0.12 -7.59 -5.65
CA GLU A 19 1.07 -6.81 -5.94
C GLU A 19 1.99 -6.97 -4.73
N LYS A 20 3.17 -7.51 -4.99
CA LYS A 20 4.21 -7.76 -4.01
C LYS A 20 4.67 -6.40 -3.49
N ILE A 21 4.53 -6.18 -2.18
CA ILE A 21 5.01 -4.95 -1.54
C ILE A 21 6.55 -4.93 -1.67
N PRO A 22 7.15 -3.81 -2.13
CA PRO A 22 8.60 -3.70 -2.25
C PRO A 22 9.30 -3.82 -0.89
N GLN A 23 10.61 -4.06 -0.91
CA GLN A 23 11.43 -4.04 0.30
C GLN A 23 11.67 -2.59 0.76
N VAL A 24 11.66 -2.36 2.07
CA VAL A 24 11.98 -1.04 2.64
C VAL A 24 13.50 -0.80 2.52
N ASN A 25 13.89 0.17 1.71
CA ASN A 25 15.26 0.65 1.54
C ASN A 25 15.23 2.10 1.01
N ASP A 26 16.37 2.79 1.00
CA ASP A 26 16.44 4.21 0.63
C ASP A 26 15.91 4.49 -0.78
N GLU A 27 16.12 3.57 -1.72
CA GLU A 27 15.62 3.70 -3.09
C GLU A 27 14.10 3.61 -3.15
N ASN A 28 13.50 2.59 -2.54
CA ASN A 28 12.06 2.36 -2.56
C ASN A 28 11.31 3.36 -1.68
N CYS A 29 11.97 3.93 -0.67
CA CYS A 29 11.41 4.97 0.19
C CYS A 29 11.37 6.36 -0.44
N LYS A 30 11.90 6.53 -1.66
CA LYS A 30 11.66 7.75 -2.44
C LYS A 30 10.18 7.90 -2.75
N THR A 31 9.68 9.14 -2.67
CA THR A 31 8.28 9.48 -2.95
C THR A 31 7.79 8.94 -4.30
N GLU A 32 8.64 9.01 -5.32
CA GLU A 32 8.37 8.49 -6.68
C GLU A 32 8.14 6.98 -6.73
N ASN A 33 8.76 6.22 -5.83
CA ASN A 33 8.64 4.76 -5.78
C ASN A 33 7.47 4.31 -4.88
N ILE A 34 7.22 5.03 -3.79
CA ILE A 34 6.01 4.85 -2.96
C ILE A 34 4.74 5.11 -3.80
N ALA A 35 4.76 6.14 -4.65
CA ALA A 35 3.63 6.47 -5.53
C ALA A 35 3.28 5.37 -6.55
N LYS A 36 4.20 4.45 -6.86
CA LYS A 36 3.95 3.31 -7.76
C LYS A 36 3.14 2.19 -7.10
N ILE A 37 2.99 2.20 -5.77
CA ILE A 37 2.17 1.23 -5.05
C ILE A 37 0.69 1.59 -5.26
N LYS A 38 -0.02 0.79 -6.06
CA LYS A 38 -1.41 1.08 -6.44
C LYS A 38 -2.40 0.91 -5.31
N ASP A 39 -2.17 -0.09 -4.48
CA ASP A 39 -3.01 -0.37 -3.31
C ASP A 39 -2.76 0.70 -2.24
N ASP A 40 -3.80 1.47 -1.94
CA ASP A 40 -3.73 2.61 -1.01
C ASP A 40 -3.33 2.18 0.41
N LEU A 41 -3.83 1.03 0.88
CA LEU A 41 -3.51 0.50 2.21
C LEU A 41 -2.05 0.04 2.26
N LYS A 42 -1.58 -0.67 1.22
CA LYS A 42 -0.18 -1.08 1.11
C LYS A 42 0.74 0.12 0.96
N ARG A 43 0.34 1.16 0.22
CA ARG A 43 1.10 2.39 0.03
C ARG A 43 1.27 3.15 1.34
N ALA A 44 0.20 3.34 2.10
CA ALA A 44 0.25 3.97 3.41
C ALA A 44 1.13 3.19 4.40
N THR A 45 0.93 1.87 4.47
CA THR A 45 1.71 0.97 5.34
C THR A 45 3.19 0.96 4.96
N PHE A 46 3.50 0.98 3.67
CA PHE A 46 4.89 1.01 3.20
C PHE A 46 5.55 2.37 3.47
N ALA A 47 4.83 3.48 3.26
CA ALA A 47 5.31 4.82 3.57
C ALA A 47 5.62 4.97 5.07
N GLU A 48 4.74 4.49 5.95
CA GLU A 48 4.95 4.50 7.40
C GLU A 48 6.26 3.80 7.79
N LYS A 49 6.55 2.65 7.16
CA LYS A 49 7.79 1.91 7.41
C LYS A 49 9.03 2.69 6.99
N CYS A 50 8.96 3.45 5.91
CA CYS A 50 10.05 4.34 5.47
C CYS A 50 10.33 5.48 6.46
N PHE A 51 9.30 6.01 7.14
CA PHE A 51 9.48 7.03 8.17
C PHE A 51 9.91 6.43 9.52
N THR A 52 9.63 5.16 9.77
CA THR A 52 10.02 4.44 10.99
C THR A 52 11.42 3.84 10.89
N SER A 53 11.91 3.55 9.67
CA SER A 53 13.28 3.09 9.42
C SER A 53 14.31 4.22 9.46
N GLY A 54 13.87 5.48 9.59
CA GLY A 54 14.73 6.52 10.11
C GLY A 54 15.15 6.08 11.50
N GLU A 55 16.45 5.87 11.68
CA GLU A 55 17.11 5.64 12.95
C GLU A 55 16.35 6.38 14.07
N VAL A 56 16.24 5.75 15.24
CA VAL A 56 16.30 6.51 16.49
C VAL A 56 17.67 7.19 16.47
N VAL A 57 17.82 8.25 15.66
CA VAL A 57 18.88 9.21 15.83
C VAL A 57 18.59 9.71 17.23
N ASN A 58 19.44 9.33 18.17
CA ASN A 58 19.53 9.91 19.50
C ASN A 58 19.79 11.42 19.31
N ASN A 59 18.77 12.16 18.89
CA ASN A 59 18.74 13.59 18.95
C ASN A 59 18.06 13.88 20.29
N PRO A 60 18.79 14.33 21.33
CA PRO A 60 18.20 14.68 22.62
C PRO A 60 17.25 15.90 22.55
N VAL A 61 16.89 16.38 21.35
CA VAL A 61 16.00 17.53 21.14
C VAL A 61 14.67 17.10 20.53
N ARG A 62 14.02 16.10 21.11
CA ARG A 62 12.54 16.06 21.12
C ARG A 62 12.05 16.10 22.56
N ASN A 63 12.32 17.23 23.21
CA ASN A 63 11.51 17.64 24.34
C ASN A 63 10.14 18.07 23.79
N LYS A 64 9.25 17.09 23.61
CA LYS A 64 7.83 17.34 23.39
C LYS A 64 7.21 17.45 24.78
N THR A 65 7.07 18.68 25.26
CA THR A 65 6.33 18.97 26.49
C THR A 65 5.36 20.11 26.16
N TYR A 66 4.08 19.70 26.09
CA TYR A 66 2.82 20.43 25.87
C TYR A 66 2.66 21.21 24.56
#